data_AF-A0A848WGZ0-F1
#
_entry.id   AF-A0A848WGZ0-F1
#
_cell.length_a   1.000
_cell.length_b   1.000
_cell.length_c   1.000
_cell.angle_alpha   90.00
_cell.angle_beta   90.00
_cell.angle_gamma   90.00
#
_symmetry.space_group_name_H-M   'P 1'
#
loop_
_entity.id
_entity.type
_entity.pdbx_description
1 polymer ?
#
loop_
_entity_poly.entity_id
_entity_poly.type
_entity_poly.pdbx_seq_one_letter_code
_entity_poly.pdbx_strand_id
1 'polypeptide(L)'
;MSVRVAVIGAGIMGSDHARVIAEDIPGATLQVICDVSEGAARKVADACGAADVASDGQAVIARDDIDAVLIASPDGTHAELTLAALALGKPVLCEKPLAVTTGECLRVLKAESEHGAQLVQVGFMRRFDPSYVKMRDTLRAGTLGPAVMMHNFHRNVKAPRGFTGQMAITNSAPHEFDAIRFVLDADVTAISAFEPATEGLAGKPVVMVMETSAGQLVTVEVNNNAAYGYDVRGELVGTKGSVSLGRSVSATLDAALASSTEYAKDWRPRFADAYRLQNKAWIHTILTGTLAADASNAWDGYCATAIAEAGVQALATGQKTPVELVKRPELYVGLEATA
;
A
#
# COMPACT_ATOMS: atom_id res chain seq x y z
N MET A 1 -11.11 -15.70 -21.45
CA MET A 1 -10.90 -16.59 -20.29
C MET A 1 -11.00 -15.75 -19.03
N SER A 2 -11.47 -16.31 -17.92
CA SER A 2 -11.50 -15.63 -16.61
C SER A 2 -10.28 -16.07 -15.80
N VAL A 3 -9.63 -15.15 -15.09
CA VAL A 3 -8.53 -15.44 -14.15
C VAL A 3 -9.12 -16.03 -12.86
N ARG A 4 -8.74 -17.27 -12.52
CA ARG A 4 -9.17 -17.95 -11.30
C ARG A 4 -8.27 -17.53 -10.14
N VAL A 5 -8.81 -16.71 -9.25
CA VAL A 5 -8.07 -16.10 -8.15
C VAL A 5 -8.28 -16.88 -6.86
N ALA A 6 -7.20 -17.17 -6.14
CA ALA A 6 -7.26 -17.51 -4.72
C ALA A 6 -7.02 -16.27 -3.86
N VAL A 7 -7.86 -16.05 -2.84
CA VAL A 7 -7.61 -15.05 -1.80
C VAL A 7 -7.15 -15.77 -0.54
N ILE A 8 -5.93 -15.48 -0.08
CA ILE A 8 -5.32 -16.07 1.11
C ILE A 8 -5.35 -15.04 2.23
N GLY A 9 -6.13 -15.33 3.27
CA GLY A 9 -6.53 -14.41 4.33
C GLY A 9 -7.98 -13.97 4.15
N ALA A 10 -8.85 -14.30 5.11
CA ALA A 10 -10.27 -13.93 5.14
C ALA A 10 -10.57 -12.86 6.22
N GLY A 11 -9.55 -12.06 6.56
CA GLY A 11 -9.68 -10.89 7.43
C GLY A 11 -10.40 -9.72 6.73
N ILE A 12 -10.28 -8.52 7.30
CA ILE A 12 -10.93 -7.31 6.76
C ILE A 12 -10.52 -7.07 5.30
N MET A 13 -9.21 -7.02 5.03
CA MET A 13 -8.71 -6.72 3.68
C MET A 13 -9.00 -7.84 2.69
N GLY A 14 -8.76 -9.09 3.04
CA GLY A 14 -9.07 -10.22 2.15
C GLY A 14 -10.55 -10.32 1.80
N SER A 15 -11.44 -10.05 2.76
CA SER A 15 -12.88 -9.97 2.50
C SER A 15 -13.24 -8.83 1.52
N ASP A 16 -12.63 -7.65 1.71
CA ASP A 16 -12.88 -6.49 0.83
C ASP A 16 -12.36 -6.74 -0.59
N HIS A 17 -11.18 -7.36 -0.73
CA HIS A 17 -10.64 -7.78 -2.03
C HIS A 17 -11.52 -8.82 -2.71
N ALA A 18 -11.97 -9.84 -1.97
CA ALA A 18 -12.88 -10.86 -2.50
C ALA A 18 -14.16 -10.20 -3.04
N ARG A 19 -14.75 -9.29 -2.27
CA ARG A 19 -15.93 -8.53 -2.70
C ARG A 19 -15.65 -7.72 -3.97
N VAL A 20 -14.55 -6.98 -4.04
CA VAL A 20 -14.16 -6.21 -5.24
C VAL A 20 -14.02 -7.12 -6.45
N ILE A 21 -13.33 -8.26 -6.32
CA ILE A 21 -13.17 -9.22 -7.42
C ILE A 21 -14.52 -9.74 -7.89
N ALA A 22 -15.42 -10.11 -6.96
CA ALA A 22 -16.73 -10.66 -7.28
C ALA A 22 -17.68 -9.63 -7.94
N GLU A 23 -17.65 -8.37 -7.50
CA GLU A 23 -18.61 -7.35 -7.90
C GLU A 23 -18.12 -6.49 -9.08
N ASP A 24 -16.83 -6.15 -9.13
CA ASP A 24 -16.33 -5.04 -9.96
C ASP A 24 -15.36 -5.46 -11.07
N ILE A 25 -14.84 -6.70 -11.07
CA ILE A 25 -13.74 -7.11 -11.95
C ILE A 25 -14.20 -8.17 -12.98
N PRO A 26 -14.79 -7.75 -14.11
CA PRO A 26 -15.12 -8.67 -15.19
C PRO A 26 -13.82 -9.29 -15.74
N GLY A 27 -13.77 -10.62 -15.79
CA GLY A 27 -12.57 -11.37 -16.22
C GLY A 27 -11.76 -11.98 -15.08
N ALA A 28 -12.23 -11.89 -13.83
CA ALA A 28 -11.73 -12.69 -12.72
C ALA A 28 -12.88 -13.43 -12.02
N THR A 29 -12.56 -14.56 -11.41
CA THR A 29 -13.49 -15.37 -10.61
C THR A 29 -12.80 -15.82 -9.34
N LEU A 30 -13.51 -15.76 -8.20
CA LEU A 30 -13.01 -16.31 -6.95
C LEU A 30 -13.07 -17.83 -6.98
N GLN A 31 -11.91 -18.48 -7.04
CA GLN A 31 -11.83 -19.93 -7.03
C GLN A 31 -11.75 -20.46 -5.59
N VAL A 32 -10.87 -19.90 -4.77
CA VAL A 32 -10.68 -20.34 -3.38
C VAL A 32 -10.58 -19.13 -2.45
N ILE A 33 -11.31 -19.18 -1.33
CA ILE A 33 -10.97 -18.38 -0.14
C ILE A 33 -10.22 -19.26 0.84
N CYS A 34 -9.02 -18.85 1.22
CA CYS A 34 -8.16 -19.59 2.14
C CYS A 34 -7.98 -18.81 3.44
N ASP A 35 -8.23 -19.43 4.58
CA ASP A 35 -7.89 -18.87 5.90
C ASP A 35 -7.69 -20.00 6.91
N VAL A 36 -6.79 -19.81 7.87
CA VAL A 36 -6.58 -20.77 8.98
C VAL A 36 -7.88 -21.05 9.74
N SER A 37 -8.80 -20.08 9.77
CA SER A 37 -10.18 -20.26 10.18
C SER A 37 -11.06 -20.63 8.99
N GLU A 38 -11.36 -21.91 8.84
CA GLU A 38 -12.28 -22.41 7.79
C GLU A 38 -13.65 -21.71 7.85
N GLY A 39 -14.14 -21.40 9.06
CA GLY A 39 -15.39 -20.66 9.24
C GLY A 39 -15.33 -19.23 8.69
N ALA A 40 -14.21 -18.54 8.84
CA ALA A 40 -14.01 -17.22 8.24
C ALA A 40 -13.94 -17.32 6.71
N ALA A 41 -13.19 -18.28 6.19
CA ALA A 41 -13.10 -18.54 4.76
C ALA A 41 -14.48 -18.85 4.14
N ARG A 42 -15.26 -19.75 4.77
CA ARG A 42 -16.62 -20.10 4.35
C ARG A 42 -17.54 -18.90 4.32
N LYS A 43 -17.52 -18.06 5.35
CA LYS A 43 -18.34 -16.85 5.41
C LYS A 43 -18.08 -15.91 4.22
N VAL A 44 -16.81 -15.70 3.88
CA VAL A 44 -16.44 -14.83 2.74
C VAL A 44 -16.78 -15.50 1.42
N ALA A 45 -16.50 -16.80 1.28
CA ALA A 45 -16.83 -17.57 0.08
C ALA A 45 -18.33 -17.56 -0.23
N ASP A 46 -19.17 -17.80 0.77
CA ASP A 46 -20.63 -17.79 0.61
C ASP A 46 -21.15 -16.39 0.25
N ALA A 47 -20.56 -15.34 0.82
CA ALA A 47 -20.94 -13.95 0.55
C ALA A 47 -20.51 -13.46 -0.86
N CYS A 48 -19.36 -13.93 -1.35
CA CYS A 48 -18.75 -13.45 -2.60
C CYS A 48 -18.88 -14.46 -3.76
N GLY A 49 -19.45 -15.64 -3.52
CA GLY A 49 -19.63 -16.68 -4.53
C GLY A 49 -18.35 -17.42 -4.94
N ALA A 50 -17.41 -17.63 -4.01
CA ALA A 50 -16.21 -18.41 -4.30
C ALA A 50 -16.52 -19.91 -4.45
N ALA A 51 -15.82 -20.59 -5.36
CA ALA A 51 -16.11 -22.00 -5.68
C ALA A 51 -15.76 -22.97 -4.53
N ASP A 52 -14.73 -22.64 -3.74
CA ASP A 52 -14.20 -23.53 -2.70
C ASP A 52 -13.55 -22.75 -1.55
N VAL A 53 -13.26 -23.44 -0.44
CA VAL A 53 -12.50 -22.91 0.70
C VAL A 53 -11.39 -23.86 1.12
N ALA A 54 -10.35 -23.29 1.72
CA ALA A 54 -9.23 -24.05 2.24
C ALA A 54 -8.64 -23.38 3.49
N SER A 55 -7.71 -24.09 4.15
CA SER A 55 -7.01 -23.59 5.34
C SER A 55 -5.48 -23.58 5.22
N ASP A 56 -4.94 -24.14 4.14
CA ASP A 56 -3.51 -24.16 3.85
C ASP A 56 -3.22 -23.34 2.58
N GLY A 57 -2.62 -22.16 2.76
CA GLY A 57 -2.29 -21.26 1.67
C GLY A 57 -1.28 -21.85 0.68
N GLN A 58 -0.31 -22.64 1.15
CA GLN A 58 0.72 -23.26 0.31
C GLN A 58 0.08 -24.33 -0.59
N ALA A 59 -0.79 -25.16 -0.02
CA ALA A 59 -1.54 -26.15 -0.78
C ALA A 59 -2.45 -25.50 -1.84
N VAL A 60 -3.10 -24.38 -1.51
CA VAL A 60 -3.92 -23.62 -2.46
C VAL A 60 -3.09 -23.05 -3.60
N ILE A 61 -1.94 -22.45 -3.29
CA ILE A 61 -1.00 -21.93 -4.28
C ILE A 61 -0.58 -23.04 -5.27
N ALA A 62 -0.46 -24.29 -4.83
CA ALA A 62 -0.06 -25.41 -5.68
C ALA A 62 -1.16 -25.98 -6.60
N ARG A 63 -2.42 -25.56 -6.46
CA ARG A 63 -3.53 -26.12 -7.25
C ARG A 63 -3.47 -25.70 -8.72
N ASP A 64 -3.72 -26.63 -9.64
CA ASP A 64 -3.79 -26.37 -11.09
C ASP A 64 -4.99 -25.52 -11.51
N ASP A 65 -5.99 -25.40 -10.63
CA ASP A 65 -7.17 -24.58 -10.88
C ASP A 65 -7.04 -23.12 -10.41
N ILE A 66 -5.86 -22.70 -9.97
CA ILE A 66 -5.55 -21.33 -9.54
C ILE A 66 -4.57 -20.68 -10.49
N ASP A 67 -4.99 -19.56 -11.09
CA ASP A 67 -4.18 -18.79 -12.06
C ASP A 67 -3.38 -17.67 -11.38
N ALA A 68 -3.93 -17.06 -10.32
CA ALA A 68 -3.30 -15.96 -9.59
C ALA A 68 -3.68 -15.97 -8.10
N VAL A 69 -2.85 -15.36 -7.26
CA VAL A 69 -3.04 -15.35 -5.80
C VAL A 69 -3.02 -13.95 -5.23
N LEU A 70 -3.98 -13.67 -4.36
CA LEU A 70 -4.06 -12.44 -3.58
C LEU A 70 -3.76 -12.78 -2.13
N ILE A 71 -2.71 -12.20 -1.58
CA ILE A 71 -2.25 -12.47 -0.22
C ILE A 71 -2.65 -11.30 0.67
N ALA A 72 -3.59 -11.54 1.57
CA ALA A 72 -4.08 -10.61 2.60
C ALA A 72 -4.16 -11.31 3.98
N SER A 73 -3.24 -12.24 4.20
CA SER A 73 -3.06 -13.00 5.44
C SER A 73 -2.25 -12.16 6.47
N PRO A 74 -1.89 -12.68 7.66
CA PRO A 74 -1.05 -11.92 8.58
C PRO A 74 0.33 -11.59 7.97
N ASP A 75 0.82 -10.36 8.17
CA ASP A 75 2.01 -9.79 7.53
C ASP A 75 3.24 -10.72 7.50
N GLY A 76 3.50 -11.45 8.60
CA GLY A 76 4.64 -12.38 8.70
C GLY A 76 4.57 -13.61 7.79
N THR A 77 3.45 -13.82 7.09
CA THR A 77 3.26 -14.93 6.13
C THR A 77 3.46 -14.50 4.67
N HIS A 78 3.49 -13.19 4.41
CA HIS A 78 3.48 -12.64 3.05
C HIS A 78 4.68 -13.09 2.21
N ALA A 79 5.89 -13.03 2.77
CA ALA A 79 7.11 -13.41 2.05
C ALA A 79 7.09 -14.87 1.59
N GLU A 80 6.79 -15.81 2.49
CA GLU A 80 6.80 -17.24 2.16
C GLU A 80 5.69 -17.63 1.18
N LEU A 81 4.51 -17.02 1.30
CA LEU A 81 3.42 -17.25 0.35
C LEU A 81 3.75 -16.66 -1.04
N THR A 82 4.38 -15.47 -1.07
CA THR A 82 4.82 -14.84 -2.33
C THR A 82 5.90 -15.67 -3.01
N LEU A 83 6.89 -16.15 -2.26
CA LEU A 83 7.95 -17.02 -2.78
C LEU A 83 7.40 -18.34 -3.35
N ALA A 84 6.41 -18.94 -2.69
CA ALA A 84 5.77 -20.15 -3.17
C ALA A 84 5.01 -19.92 -4.49
N ALA A 85 4.33 -18.79 -4.62
CA ALA A 85 3.65 -18.43 -5.87
C ALA A 85 4.64 -18.16 -7.01
N LEU A 86 5.74 -17.45 -6.73
CA LEU A 86 6.81 -17.21 -7.70
C LEU A 86 7.47 -18.52 -8.18
N ALA A 87 7.68 -19.49 -7.29
CA ALA A 87 8.23 -20.80 -7.64
C ALA A 87 7.36 -21.57 -8.66
N LEU A 88 6.06 -21.24 -8.73
CA LEU A 88 5.10 -21.82 -9.67
C LEU A 88 4.75 -20.86 -10.83
N GLY A 89 5.40 -19.69 -10.91
CA GLY A 89 5.12 -18.68 -11.93
C GLY A 89 3.72 -18.05 -11.82
N LYS A 90 3.13 -18.01 -10.63
CA LYS A 90 1.78 -17.45 -10.41
C LYS A 90 1.85 -15.96 -10.08
N PRO A 91 1.11 -15.08 -10.79
CA PRO A 91 0.96 -13.69 -10.42
C PRO A 91 0.44 -13.50 -9.00
N VAL A 92 0.99 -12.52 -8.29
CA VAL A 92 0.70 -12.21 -6.89
C VAL A 92 0.25 -10.76 -6.74
N LEU A 93 -0.85 -10.54 -6.04
CA LEU A 93 -1.14 -9.27 -5.39
C LEU A 93 -0.97 -9.44 -3.88
N CYS A 94 0.14 -8.93 -3.34
CA CYS A 94 0.45 -9.03 -1.91
C CYS A 94 0.04 -7.73 -1.22
N GLU A 95 -0.88 -7.80 -0.26
CA GLU A 95 -1.15 -6.66 0.61
C GLU A 95 0.12 -6.19 1.32
N LYS A 96 0.15 -4.92 1.71
CA LYS A 96 1.32 -4.35 2.39
C LYS A 96 1.41 -4.90 3.82
N PRO A 97 2.62 -5.12 4.35
CA PRO A 97 3.92 -4.98 3.68
C PRO A 97 4.24 -6.19 2.79
N LEU A 98 5.16 -6.06 1.83
CA LEU A 98 5.66 -7.22 1.07
C LEU A 98 6.26 -8.29 2.00
N ALA A 99 7.03 -7.84 3.00
CA ALA A 99 7.54 -8.64 4.09
C ALA A 99 7.80 -7.76 5.32
N VAL A 100 7.96 -8.38 6.49
CA VAL A 100 8.17 -7.66 7.76
C VAL A 100 9.60 -7.15 7.91
N THR A 101 10.56 -7.67 7.15
CA THR A 101 11.95 -7.20 7.16
C THR A 101 12.51 -6.99 5.75
N THR A 102 13.49 -6.10 5.63
CA THR A 102 14.22 -5.89 4.37
C THR A 102 14.90 -7.17 3.87
N GLY A 103 15.45 -7.98 4.78
CA GLY A 103 16.06 -9.26 4.44
C GLY A 103 15.11 -10.24 3.74
N GLU A 104 13.85 -10.27 4.15
CA GLU A 104 12.82 -11.10 3.49
C GLU A 104 12.37 -10.50 2.16
N CYS A 105 12.20 -9.18 2.08
CA CYS A 105 11.93 -8.51 0.81
C CYS A 105 13.03 -8.82 -0.23
N LEU A 106 14.30 -8.84 0.18
CA LEU A 106 15.43 -9.19 -0.70
C LEU A 106 15.35 -10.63 -1.22
N ARG A 107 14.82 -11.58 -0.43
CA ARG A 107 14.57 -12.95 -0.91
C ARG A 107 13.51 -12.97 -2.01
N VAL A 108 12.44 -12.20 -1.86
CA VAL A 108 11.39 -12.07 -2.88
C VAL A 108 11.97 -11.43 -4.15
N LEU A 109 12.70 -10.33 -4.03
CA LEU A 109 13.35 -9.66 -5.18
C LEU A 109 14.28 -10.59 -5.95
N LYS A 110 15.06 -11.40 -5.22
CA LYS A 110 15.96 -12.39 -5.83
C LYS A 110 15.16 -13.44 -6.59
N ALA A 111 14.14 -14.04 -5.98
CA ALA A 111 13.33 -15.07 -6.61
C ALA A 111 12.60 -14.57 -7.85
N GLU A 112 12.03 -13.35 -7.79
CA GLU A 112 11.35 -12.75 -8.94
C GLU A 112 12.33 -12.38 -10.06
N SER A 113 13.53 -11.88 -9.73
CA SER A 113 14.60 -11.62 -10.69
C SER A 113 15.10 -12.91 -11.37
N GLU A 114 15.22 -14.00 -10.62
CA GLU A 114 15.59 -15.32 -11.15
C GLU A 114 14.49 -15.92 -12.03
N HIS A 115 13.22 -15.62 -11.76
CA HIS A 115 12.12 -15.99 -12.64
C HIS A 115 12.16 -15.19 -13.96
N GLY A 116 12.57 -13.93 -13.92
CA GLY A 116 12.76 -13.09 -15.10
C GLY A 116 11.51 -12.33 -15.56
N ALA A 117 10.45 -12.31 -14.76
CA ALA A 117 9.22 -11.56 -15.03
C ALA A 117 8.68 -10.91 -13.74
N GLN A 118 8.12 -9.71 -13.86
CA GLN A 118 7.42 -9.06 -12.74
C GLN A 118 6.03 -9.70 -12.57
N LEU A 119 5.90 -10.53 -11.53
CA LEU A 119 4.66 -11.21 -11.13
C LEU A 119 4.06 -10.63 -9.85
N VAL A 120 4.83 -9.88 -9.06
CA VAL A 120 4.45 -9.37 -7.75
C VAL A 120 4.02 -7.92 -7.86
N GLN A 121 2.74 -7.69 -7.60
CA GLN A 121 2.20 -6.38 -7.28
C GLN A 121 2.04 -6.26 -5.75
N VAL A 122 2.48 -5.15 -5.17
CA VAL A 122 2.25 -4.84 -3.74
C VAL A 122 0.98 -4.00 -3.58
N GLY A 123 0.27 -4.14 -2.48
CA GLY A 123 -1.01 -3.48 -2.17
C GLY A 123 -0.90 -2.00 -1.80
N PHE A 124 -0.08 -1.21 -2.50
CA PHE A 124 -0.01 0.24 -2.28
C PHE A 124 -1.08 0.98 -3.09
N MET A 125 -2.34 0.81 -2.67
CA MET A 125 -3.51 1.31 -3.38
C MET A 125 -3.52 2.82 -3.63
N ARG A 126 -2.77 3.61 -2.84
CA ARG A 126 -2.71 5.07 -3.02
C ARG A 126 -2.17 5.49 -4.38
N ARG A 127 -1.37 4.67 -5.05
CA ARG A 127 -0.94 4.93 -6.43
C ARG A 127 -2.11 4.96 -7.43
N PHE A 128 -3.22 4.30 -7.09
CA PHE A 128 -4.45 4.26 -7.87
C PHE A 128 -5.52 5.26 -7.38
N ASP A 129 -5.23 6.07 -6.36
CA ASP A 129 -6.12 7.15 -5.94
C ASP A 129 -6.02 8.32 -6.93
N PRO A 130 -7.14 8.80 -7.51
CA PRO A 130 -7.12 9.86 -8.51
C PRO A 130 -6.44 11.16 -8.04
N SER A 131 -6.45 11.47 -6.75
CA SER A 131 -5.80 12.67 -6.22
C SER A 131 -4.29 12.54 -6.23
N TYR A 132 -3.75 11.37 -5.87
CA TYR A 132 -2.31 11.10 -5.95
C TYR A 132 -1.81 11.02 -7.40
N VAL A 133 -2.56 10.36 -8.30
CA VAL A 133 -2.25 10.35 -9.74
C VAL A 133 -2.20 11.77 -10.28
N LYS A 134 -3.23 12.58 -9.99
CA LYS A 134 -3.27 13.98 -10.43
C LYS A 134 -2.12 14.81 -9.87
N MET A 135 -1.75 14.61 -8.60
CA MET A 135 -0.61 15.28 -7.96
C MET A 135 0.71 14.97 -8.69
N ARG A 136 1.00 13.69 -8.91
CA ARG A 136 2.17 13.23 -9.68
C ARG A 136 2.19 13.80 -11.09
N ASP A 137 1.09 13.70 -11.80
CA ASP A 137 1.01 14.13 -13.20
C ASP A 137 1.16 15.66 -13.33
N THR A 138 0.69 16.42 -12.33
CA THR A 138 0.89 17.88 -12.27
C THR A 138 2.37 18.24 -12.08
N LEU A 139 3.11 17.45 -11.31
CA LEU A 139 4.57 17.60 -11.20
C LEU A 139 5.27 17.27 -12.51
N ARG A 140 4.94 16.11 -13.12
CA ARG A 140 5.53 15.66 -14.39
C ARG A 140 5.26 16.62 -15.54
N ALA A 141 4.10 17.27 -15.57
CA ALA A 141 3.76 18.30 -16.54
C ALA A 141 4.55 19.62 -16.35
N GLY A 142 5.35 19.75 -15.29
CA GLY A 142 6.15 20.94 -15.00
C GLY A 142 5.34 22.15 -14.53
N THR A 143 4.03 21.98 -14.27
CA THR A 143 3.12 23.07 -13.87
C THR A 143 3.57 23.74 -12.57
N LEU A 144 4.12 22.97 -11.63
CA LEU A 144 4.61 23.46 -10.33
C LEU A 144 6.06 23.99 -10.38
N GLY A 145 6.75 23.87 -11.53
CA GLY A 145 8.21 23.90 -11.58
C GLY A 145 8.82 22.72 -10.79
N PRO A 146 10.14 22.76 -10.49
CA PRO A 146 10.75 21.74 -9.64
C PRO A 146 10.07 21.63 -8.28
N ALA A 147 9.79 20.39 -7.84
CA ALA A 147 9.32 20.11 -6.49
C ALA A 147 10.41 20.43 -5.47
N VAL A 148 10.01 21.07 -4.36
CA VAL A 148 10.92 21.42 -3.26
C VAL A 148 10.52 20.75 -1.96
N MET A 149 9.21 20.62 -1.69
CA MET A 149 8.69 20.04 -0.46
C MET A 149 7.43 19.23 -0.70
N MET A 150 7.20 18.22 0.14
CA MET A 150 5.92 17.52 0.22
C MET A 150 5.50 17.36 1.69
N HIS A 151 4.24 17.66 1.99
CA HIS A 151 3.67 17.52 3.33
C HIS A 151 2.56 16.46 3.30
N ASN A 152 2.60 15.51 4.23
CA ASN A 152 1.64 14.42 4.32
C ASN A 152 1.07 14.32 5.74
N PHE A 153 -0.21 14.02 5.82
CA PHE A 153 -0.92 13.82 7.08
C PHE A 153 -1.71 12.52 6.98
N HIS A 154 -1.53 11.64 7.97
CA HIS A 154 -2.23 10.36 8.07
C HIS A 154 -2.84 10.22 9.45
N ARG A 155 -4.16 10.34 9.52
CA ARG A 155 -4.88 10.34 10.78
C ARG A 155 -5.93 9.25 10.83
N ASN A 156 -5.95 8.51 11.92
CA ASN A 156 -6.97 7.50 12.20
C ASN A 156 -7.79 7.92 13.41
N VAL A 157 -9.02 7.39 13.50
CA VAL A 157 -9.94 7.68 14.61
C VAL A 157 -9.36 7.26 15.95
N LYS A 158 -8.93 6.01 16.05
CA LYS A 158 -8.43 5.41 17.28
C LYS A 158 -7.46 4.28 17.00
N ALA A 159 -6.36 4.24 17.73
CA ALA A 159 -5.35 3.21 17.60
C ALA A 159 -5.80 1.92 18.33
N PRO A 160 -5.37 0.73 17.85
CA PRO A 160 -5.50 -0.50 18.61
C PRO A 160 -4.86 -0.40 20.01
N ARG A 161 -5.28 -1.27 20.93
CA ARG A 161 -4.66 -1.35 22.25
C ARG A 161 -3.19 -1.74 22.11
N GLY A 162 -2.30 -1.01 22.81
CA GLY A 162 -0.86 -1.28 22.79
C GLY A 162 -0.13 -0.73 21.57
N PHE A 163 -0.81 0.04 20.71
CA PHE A 163 -0.17 0.67 19.55
C PHE A 163 0.87 1.71 19.97
N THR A 164 2.07 1.64 19.39
CA THR A 164 3.23 2.51 19.70
C THR A 164 3.57 3.42 18.51
N GLY A 165 4.42 4.44 18.71
CA GLY A 165 4.95 5.24 17.59
C GLY A 165 5.75 4.41 16.59
N GLN A 166 6.48 3.39 17.06
CA GLN A 166 7.13 2.41 16.17
C GLN A 166 6.10 1.68 15.29
N MET A 167 4.94 1.31 15.82
CA MET A 167 3.86 0.72 15.03
C MET A 167 3.22 1.72 14.07
N ALA A 168 3.20 3.02 14.40
CA ALA A 168 2.77 4.06 13.46
C ALA A 168 3.67 4.09 12.21
N ILE A 169 4.99 3.99 12.41
CA ILE A 169 5.99 3.94 11.34
C ILE A 169 5.89 2.65 10.51
N THR A 170 5.70 1.50 11.16
CA THR A 170 5.75 0.20 10.48
C THR A 170 4.42 -0.24 9.87
N ASN A 171 3.28 0.20 10.41
CA ASN A 171 1.96 -0.25 9.95
C ASN A 171 1.17 0.80 9.17
N SER A 172 1.32 2.09 9.50
CA SER A 172 0.54 3.18 8.89
C SER A 172 1.35 3.97 7.86
N ALA A 173 2.57 4.40 8.23
CA ALA A 173 3.45 5.19 7.38
C ALA A 173 3.94 4.54 6.06
N PRO A 174 3.94 3.20 5.87
CA PRO A 174 4.38 2.62 4.59
C PRO A 174 3.56 3.11 3.38
N HIS A 175 2.29 3.47 3.59
CA HIS A 175 1.49 4.08 2.54
C HIS A 175 2.04 5.45 2.12
N GLU A 176 2.52 6.26 3.06
CA GLU A 176 3.20 7.52 2.74
C GLU A 176 4.56 7.28 2.10
N PHE A 177 5.36 6.34 2.61
CA PHE A 177 6.69 6.04 2.05
C PHE A 177 6.61 5.65 0.58
N ASP A 178 5.65 4.79 0.23
CA ASP A 178 5.37 4.44 -1.16
C ASP A 178 4.86 5.64 -1.98
N ALA A 179 3.84 6.35 -1.47
CA ALA A 179 3.23 7.47 -2.19
C ALA A 179 4.23 8.61 -2.48
N ILE A 180 5.19 8.85 -1.58
CA ILE A 180 6.26 9.84 -1.77
C ILE A 180 7.13 9.46 -2.97
N ARG A 181 7.58 8.20 -3.02
CA ARG A 181 8.40 7.71 -4.14
C ARG A 181 7.62 7.76 -5.45
N PHE A 182 6.35 7.37 -5.43
CA PHE A 182 5.45 7.42 -6.58
C PHE A 182 5.23 8.84 -7.12
N VAL A 183 4.98 9.81 -6.25
CA VAL A 183 4.68 11.19 -6.64
C VAL A 183 5.95 11.92 -7.09
N LEU A 184 7.04 11.80 -6.34
CA LEU A 184 8.27 12.55 -6.57
C LEU A 184 9.21 11.90 -7.58
N ASP A 185 9.01 10.62 -7.88
CA ASP A 185 9.94 9.80 -8.68
C ASP A 185 11.39 9.87 -8.14
N ALA A 186 11.50 9.83 -6.81
CA ALA A 186 12.76 9.96 -6.08
C ALA A 186 12.80 8.98 -4.90
N ASP A 187 13.99 8.47 -4.59
CA ASP A 187 14.19 7.59 -3.44
C ASP A 187 14.44 8.41 -2.17
N VAL A 188 13.94 7.94 -1.02
CA VAL A 188 14.24 8.53 0.29
C VAL A 188 15.66 8.12 0.68
N THR A 189 16.49 9.08 1.08
CA THR A 189 17.91 8.86 1.41
C THR A 189 18.21 8.99 2.90
N ALA A 190 17.38 9.72 3.65
CA ALA A 190 17.49 9.82 5.10
C ALA A 190 16.14 10.14 5.74
N ILE A 191 15.98 9.74 7.00
CA ILE A 191 14.78 9.98 7.80
C ILE A 191 15.14 10.34 9.24
N SER A 192 14.44 11.33 9.78
CA SER A 192 14.38 11.66 11.21
C SER A 192 12.96 11.43 11.69
N ALA A 193 12.76 10.94 12.91
CA ALA A 193 11.43 10.66 13.47
C ALA A 193 11.32 11.17 14.92
N PHE A 194 10.16 11.73 15.25
CA PHE A 194 9.92 12.42 16.51
C PHE A 194 8.53 12.10 17.07
N GLU A 195 8.43 11.94 18.39
CA GLU A 195 7.16 11.89 19.13
C GLU A 195 6.99 13.18 19.96
N PRO A 196 5.75 13.64 20.19
CA PRO A 196 5.52 14.75 21.11
C PRO A 196 5.82 14.36 22.56
N ALA A 197 6.33 15.34 23.31
CA ALA A 197 6.52 15.24 24.76
C ALA A 197 5.16 15.37 25.47
N THR A 198 4.35 14.32 25.43
CA THR A 198 3.06 14.24 26.13
C THR A 198 3.09 13.07 27.11
N GLU A 199 3.05 13.37 28.41
CA GLU A 199 3.01 12.34 29.45
C GLU A 199 1.69 11.55 29.39
N GLY A 200 1.77 10.23 29.59
CA GLY A 200 0.58 9.36 29.66
C GLY A 200 -0.19 9.13 28.36
N LEU A 201 0.19 9.78 27.24
CA LEU A 201 -0.46 9.58 25.96
C LEU A 201 -0.03 8.24 25.33
N ALA A 202 -0.94 7.26 25.32
CA ALA A 202 -0.75 6.00 24.59
C ALA A 202 -0.95 6.20 23.08
N GLY A 203 -0.17 5.50 22.25
CA GLY A 203 -0.24 5.64 20.79
C GLY A 203 0.05 7.06 20.33
N LYS A 204 1.21 7.60 20.77
CA LYS A 204 1.64 8.95 20.42
C LYS A 204 1.75 9.12 18.91
N PRO A 205 1.37 10.29 18.37
CA PRO A 205 1.61 10.58 16.97
C PRO A 205 3.11 10.68 16.71
N VAL A 206 3.51 10.40 15.47
CA VAL A 206 4.90 10.50 15.01
C VAL A 206 4.96 11.53 13.90
N VAL A 207 5.96 12.40 13.96
CA VAL A 207 6.34 13.27 12.83
C VAL A 207 7.66 12.77 12.28
N MET A 208 7.72 12.57 10.98
CA MET A 208 8.92 12.18 10.25
C MET A 208 9.32 13.29 9.29
N VAL A 209 10.63 13.53 9.17
CA VAL A 209 11.23 14.43 8.18
C VAL A 209 12.19 13.61 7.34
N MET A 210 12.03 13.66 6.03
CA MET A 210 12.79 12.85 5.07
C MET A 210 13.49 13.73 4.04
N GLU A 211 14.66 13.26 3.62
CA GLU A 211 15.43 13.81 2.50
C GLU A 211 15.34 12.82 1.33
N THR A 212 15.24 13.32 0.10
CA THR A 212 15.20 12.49 -1.11
C THR A 212 16.50 12.57 -1.92
N SER A 213 16.68 11.64 -2.86
CA SER A 213 17.80 11.61 -3.80
C SER A 213 17.84 12.81 -4.75
N ALA A 214 16.70 13.47 -4.96
CA ALA A 214 16.59 14.68 -5.77
C ALA A 214 16.61 15.97 -4.92
N GLY A 215 16.90 15.86 -3.61
CA GLY A 215 17.08 16.99 -2.70
C GLY A 215 15.79 17.64 -2.20
N GLN A 216 14.63 16.99 -2.37
CA GLN A 216 13.38 17.47 -1.78
C GLN A 216 13.31 17.12 -0.29
N LEU A 217 12.56 17.93 0.47
CA LEU A 217 12.25 17.67 1.87
C LEU A 217 10.80 17.21 2.02
N VAL A 218 10.58 16.16 2.79
CA VAL A 218 9.24 15.60 2.99
C VAL A 218 8.90 15.50 4.45
N THR A 219 7.71 15.97 4.85
CA THR A 219 7.19 15.78 6.20
C THR A 219 6.03 14.79 6.19
N VAL A 220 6.02 13.85 7.11
CA VAL A 220 4.90 12.93 7.33
C VAL A 220 4.46 13.00 8.79
N GLU A 221 3.22 13.41 9.03
CA GLU A 221 2.55 13.26 10.32
C GLU A 221 1.69 12.00 10.31
N VAL A 222 1.88 11.11 11.30
CA VAL A 222 0.98 9.98 11.56
C VAL A 222 0.38 10.14 12.95
N ASN A 223 -0.94 10.22 13.04
CA ASN A 223 -1.67 10.25 14.31
C ASN A 223 -2.83 9.23 14.30
N ASN A 224 -2.64 8.10 14.97
CA ASN A 224 -3.66 7.05 15.00
C ASN A 224 -4.79 7.33 16.01
N ASN A 225 -4.73 8.42 16.79
CA ASN A 225 -5.71 8.78 17.82
C ASN A 225 -6.29 10.19 17.58
N ALA A 226 -6.59 10.54 16.33
CA ALA A 226 -7.12 11.85 15.98
C ALA A 226 -8.57 12.09 16.44
N ALA A 227 -9.29 11.02 16.81
CA ALA A 227 -10.66 10.98 17.32
C ALA A 227 -11.77 11.45 16.35
N TYR A 228 -11.53 12.47 15.52
CA TYR A 228 -12.57 13.07 14.68
C TYR A 228 -12.91 12.27 13.42
N GLY A 229 -12.01 11.40 12.94
CA GLY A 229 -12.17 10.75 11.65
C GLY A 229 -10.90 10.07 11.11
N TYR A 230 -11.09 9.29 10.05
CA TYR A 230 -10.00 8.88 9.16
C TYR A 230 -9.76 9.99 8.13
N ASP A 231 -8.52 10.45 8.04
CA ASP A 231 -8.17 11.64 7.26
C ASP A 231 -6.75 11.54 6.72
N VAL A 232 -6.64 11.58 5.40
CA VAL A 232 -5.37 11.55 4.66
C VAL A 232 -5.29 12.80 3.80
N ARG A 233 -4.23 13.58 3.99
CA ARG A 233 -3.97 14.81 3.25
C ARG A 233 -2.55 14.80 2.72
N GLY A 234 -2.35 15.53 1.64
CA GLY A 234 -1.05 15.71 1.01
C GLY A 234 -0.99 17.06 0.31
N GLU A 235 0.13 17.74 0.41
CA GLU A 235 0.45 18.92 -0.39
C GLU A 235 1.84 18.74 -1.00
N LEU A 236 1.95 18.96 -2.30
CA LEU A 236 3.20 19.02 -3.03
C LEU A 236 3.47 20.48 -3.39
N VAL A 237 4.63 20.98 -2.98
CA VAL A 237 5.07 22.36 -3.19
C VAL A 237 6.21 22.37 -4.21
N GLY A 238 6.02 23.13 -5.27
CA GLY A 238 7.06 23.44 -6.25
C GLY A 238 7.39 24.92 -6.29
N THR A 239 8.45 25.25 -7.03
CA THR A 239 8.95 26.65 -7.15
C THR A 239 7.97 27.64 -7.78
N LYS A 240 6.93 27.17 -8.49
CA LYS A 240 5.93 27.99 -9.19
C LYS A 240 4.51 27.84 -8.67
N GLY A 241 4.27 26.97 -7.69
CA GLY A 241 2.94 26.72 -7.13
C GLY A 241 2.88 25.44 -6.31
N SER A 242 1.70 25.10 -5.80
CA SER A 242 1.45 23.85 -5.09
C SER A 242 0.20 23.14 -5.60
N VAL A 243 0.12 21.84 -5.33
CA VAL A 243 -1.08 21.02 -5.53
C VAL A 243 -1.34 20.23 -4.25
N SER A 244 -2.60 20.15 -3.83
CA SER A 244 -3.01 19.40 -2.66
C SER A 244 -4.00 18.31 -3.03
N LEU A 245 -4.02 17.21 -2.25
CA LEU A 245 -5.04 16.19 -2.38
C LEU A 245 -6.42 16.78 -2.11
N GLY A 246 -7.38 16.44 -2.96
CA GLY A 246 -8.78 16.82 -2.74
C GLY A 246 -9.35 16.07 -1.55
N ARG A 247 -10.18 16.76 -0.74
CA ARG A 247 -10.97 16.08 0.30
C ARG A 247 -12.10 15.31 -0.39
N SER A 248 -12.15 14.00 -0.18
CA SER A 248 -13.29 13.18 -0.60
C SER A 248 -14.44 13.39 0.39
N VAL A 249 -15.53 14.01 -0.07
CA VAL A 249 -16.78 14.20 0.68
C VAL A 249 -17.93 13.66 -0.16
N SER A 250 -18.77 12.80 0.42
CA SER A 250 -19.90 12.20 -0.30
C SER A 250 -21.11 13.13 -0.37
N ALA A 251 -21.32 13.93 0.68
CA ALA A 251 -22.40 14.90 0.76
C ALA A 251 -22.03 16.06 1.70
N THR A 252 -22.69 17.20 1.50
CA THR A 252 -22.71 18.33 2.43
C THR A 252 -24.07 18.36 3.12
N LEU A 253 -24.07 18.53 4.44
CA LEU A 253 -25.28 18.73 5.23
C LEU A 253 -25.43 20.22 5.57
N ASP A 254 -26.47 20.83 5.01
CA ASP A 254 -26.91 22.19 5.34
C ASP A 254 -28.13 22.11 6.25
N ALA A 255 -27.92 22.34 7.55
CA ALA A 255 -28.96 22.27 8.56
C ALA A 255 -28.61 23.19 9.75
N ALA A 256 -29.63 23.67 10.47
CA ALA A 256 -29.45 24.49 11.67
C ALA A 256 -28.53 25.72 11.46
N LEU A 257 -28.67 26.42 10.33
CA LEU A 257 -27.85 27.59 9.95
C LEU A 257 -26.34 27.28 9.82
N ALA A 258 -25.96 26.02 9.61
CA ALA A 258 -24.58 25.57 9.41
C ALA A 258 -24.45 24.68 8.17
N SER A 259 -23.23 24.63 7.62
CA SER A 259 -22.84 23.72 6.55
C SER A 259 -21.72 22.81 7.05
N SER A 260 -21.86 21.50 6.86
CA SER A 260 -20.93 20.49 7.41
C SER A 260 -20.69 19.33 6.47
N THR A 261 -19.55 18.67 6.65
CA THR A 261 -19.15 17.46 5.90
C THR A 261 -18.58 16.44 6.88
N GLU A 262 -18.85 15.16 6.65
CA GLU A 262 -18.43 14.09 7.55
C GLU A 262 -17.01 13.60 7.25
N TYR A 263 -16.41 12.91 8.22
CA TYR A 263 -15.20 12.12 8.04
C TYR A 263 -15.54 10.64 8.06
N ALA A 264 -14.79 9.84 7.30
CA ALA A 264 -14.93 8.40 7.32
C ALA A 264 -14.53 7.81 8.69
N LYS A 265 -15.16 6.70 9.07
CA LYS A 265 -14.80 5.95 10.29
C LYS A 265 -13.48 5.19 10.15
N ASP A 266 -13.14 4.80 8.93
CA ASP A 266 -11.92 4.07 8.58
C ASP A 266 -11.50 4.34 7.12
N TRP A 267 -10.45 3.68 6.66
CA TRP A 267 -9.82 3.92 5.36
C TRP A 267 -10.61 3.38 4.17
N ARG A 268 -11.53 2.42 4.38
CA ARG A 268 -12.20 1.69 3.29
C ARG A 268 -13.03 2.60 2.40
N PRO A 269 -13.94 3.45 2.89
CA PRO A 269 -14.67 4.38 2.03
C PRO A 269 -13.75 5.46 1.43
N ARG A 270 -12.65 5.84 2.11
CA ARG A 270 -11.70 6.83 1.58
C ARG A 270 -10.94 6.32 0.36
N PHE A 271 -10.61 5.03 0.32
CA PHE A 271 -9.80 4.42 -0.74
C PHE A 271 -10.54 3.33 -1.53
N ALA A 272 -11.87 3.27 -1.46
CA ALA A 272 -12.67 2.24 -2.13
C ALA A 272 -12.38 2.17 -3.64
N ASP A 273 -12.38 3.33 -4.31
CA ASP A 273 -12.03 3.41 -5.73
C ASP A 273 -10.58 3.02 -6.00
N ALA A 274 -9.66 3.39 -5.12
CA ALA A 274 -8.25 3.07 -5.27
C ALA A 274 -8.01 1.55 -5.19
N TYR A 275 -8.66 0.85 -4.26
CA TYR A 275 -8.64 -0.62 -4.22
C TYR A 275 -9.28 -1.23 -5.47
N ARG A 276 -10.45 -0.74 -5.90
CA ARG A 276 -11.12 -1.24 -7.12
C ARG A 276 -10.23 -1.09 -8.36
N LEU A 277 -9.62 0.07 -8.53
CA LEU A 277 -8.70 0.37 -9.63
C LEU A 277 -7.42 -0.47 -9.56
N GLN A 278 -6.85 -0.67 -8.35
CA GLN A 278 -5.70 -1.55 -8.14
C GLN A 278 -5.99 -2.99 -8.57
N ASN A 279 -7.11 -3.57 -8.11
CA ASN A 279 -7.47 -4.95 -8.43
C ASN A 279 -7.78 -5.11 -9.92
N LYS A 280 -8.45 -4.12 -10.52
CA LYS A 280 -8.71 -4.09 -11.96
C LYS A 280 -7.41 -4.03 -12.78
N ALA A 281 -6.47 -3.18 -12.38
CA ALA A 281 -5.17 -3.04 -13.03
C ALA A 281 -4.33 -4.32 -12.90
N TRP A 282 -4.39 -5.00 -11.75
CA TRP A 282 -3.71 -6.27 -11.53
C TRP A 282 -4.25 -7.38 -12.45
N ILE A 283 -5.58 -7.58 -12.49
CA ILE A 283 -6.20 -8.55 -13.40
C ILE A 283 -5.95 -8.19 -14.87
N HIS A 284 -6.01 -6.91 -15.21
CA HIS A 284 -5.67 -6.45 -16.57
C HIS A 284 -4.23 -6.81 -16.93
N THR A 285 -3.27 -6.60 -16.02
CA THR A 285 -1.85 -6.96 -16.22
C THR A 285 -1.70 -8.46 -16.49
N ILE A 286 -2.42 -9.31 -15.74
CA ILE A 286 -2.39 -10.76 -15.94
C ILE A 286 -2.93 -11.14 -17.32
N LEU A 287 -4.03 -10.51 -17.74
CA LEU A 287 -4.68 -10.82 -19.02
C LEU A 287 -3.90 -10.32 -20.24
N THR A 288 -3.15 -9.23 -20.12
CA THR A 288 -2.44 -8.60 -21.25
C THR A 288 -0.94 -8.79 -21.24
N GLY A 289 -0.35 -9.21 -20.11
CA GLY A 289 1.09 -9.22 -19.89
C GLY A 289 1.71 -7.82 -19.78
N THR A 290 0.91 -6.75 -19.74
CA THR A 290 1.38 -5.36 -19.67
C THR A 290 1.18 -4.81 -18.27
N LEU A 291 2.27 -4.52 -17.56
CA LEU A 291 2.22 -3.94 -16.22
C LEU A 291 1.55 -2.56 -16.25
N ALA A 292 0.56 -2.37 -15.37
CA ALA A 292 -0.06 -1.06 -15.22
C ALA A 292 0.96 -0.02 -14.70
N ALA A 293 0.98 1.16 -15.32
CA ALA A 293 1.96 2.21 -15.02
C ALA A 293 1.95 2.70 -13.55
N ASP A 294 0.79 2.57 -12.87
CA ASP A 294 0.62 2.99 -11.48
C ASP A 294 0.83 1.83 -10.48
N ALA A 295 1.05 0.60 -10.96
CA ALA A 295 1.26 -0.54 -10.07
C ALA A 295 2.57 -0.42 -9.30
N SER A 296 2.53 -0.71 -7.99
CA SER A 296 3.74 -0.95 -7.21
C SER A 296 4.21 -2.39 -7.37
N ASN A 297 5.51 -2.58 -7.52
CA ASN A 297 6.13 -3.90 -7.64
C ASN A 297 6.87 -4.30 -6.35
N ALA A 298 7.54 -5.46 -6.36
CA ALA A 298 8.31 -5.93 -5.20
C ALA A 298 9.43 -4.96 -4.78
N TRP A 299 10.03 -4.22 -5.72
CA TRP A 299 11.05 -3.21 -5.40
C TRP A 299 10.47 -2.07 -4.56
N ASP A 300 9.26 -1.63 -4.89
CA ASP A 300 8.55 -0.62 -4.10
C ASP A 300 8.24 -1.12 -2.68
N GLY A 301 7.84 -2.40 -2.55
CA GLY A 301 7.68 -3.07 -1.26
C GLY A 301 8.95 -3.07 -0.42
N TYR A 302 10.09 -3.44 -1.01
CA TYR A 302 11.40 -3.38 -0.36
C TYR A 302 11.76 -1.96 0.10
N CYS A 303 11.60 -0.95 -0.76
CA CYS A 303 11.90 0.44 -0.41
C CYS A 303 11.06 0.93 0.77
N ALA A 304 9.75 0.64 0.79
CA ALA A 304 8.88 1.02 1.89
C ALA A 304 9.30 0.36 3.21
N THR A 305 9.66 -0.92 3.20
CA THR A 305 10.17 -1.63 4.38
C THR A 305 11.51 -1.05 4.86
N ALA A 306 12.43 -0.72 3.95
CA ALA A 306 13.72 -0.10 4.30
C ALA A 306 13.56 1.28 4.95
N ILE A 307 12.64 2.10 4.43
CA ILE A 307 12.31 3.40 5.02
C ILE A 307 11.69 3.21 6.42
N ALA A 308 10.82 2.22 6.59
CA ALA A 308 10.22 1.91 7.88
C ALA A 308 11.27 1.48 8.91
N GLU A 309 12.18 0.57 8.57
CA GLU A 309 13.28 0.14 9.46
C GLU A 309 14.16 1.32 9.88
N ALA A 310 14.57 2.16 8.93
CA ALA A 310 15.35 3.37 9.22
C ALA A 310 14.57 4.38 10.08
N GLY A 311 13.27 4.54 9.86
CA GLY A 311 12.39 5.40 10.65
C GLY A 311 12.25 4.93 12.09
N VAL A 312 12.14 3.61 12.31
CA VAL A 312 12.14 3.02 13.66
C VAL A 312 13.46 3.29 14.37
N GLN A 313 14.58 3.11 13.69
CA GLN A 313 15.90 3.42 14.25
C GLN A 313 16.05 4.93 14.55
N ALA A 314 15.57 5.80 13.66
CA ALA A 314 15.60 7.25 13.87
C ALA A 314 14.79 7.64 15.11
N LEU A 315 13.60 7.06 15.29
CA LEU A 315 12.75 7.31 16.47
C LEU A 315 13.42 6.84 17.76
N ALA A 316 14.00 5.64 17.75
CA ALA A 316 14.62 5.05 18.93
C ALA A 316 15.89 5.80 19.37
N THR A 317 16.66 6.32 18.42
CA THR A 317 17.94 7.00 18.68
C THR A 317 17.82 8.52 18.82
N GLY A 318 16.73 9.11 18.31
CA GLY A 318 16.57 10.56 18.17
C GLY A 318 17.55 11.19 17.18
N GLN A 319 18.19 10.37 16.32
CA GLN A 319 19.17 10.81 15.32
C GLN A 319 18.61 10.65 13.91
N LYS A 320 19.14 11.43 12.97
CA LYS A 320 18.88 11.21 11.54
C LYS A 320 19.51 9.89 11.11
N THR A 321 18.71 9.01 10.51
CA THR A 321 19.16 7.69 10.04
C THR A 321 19.19 7.67 8.51
N PRO A 322 20.29 7.21 7.86
CA PRO A 322 20.31 7.00 6.42
C PRO A 322 19.40 5.85 6.00
N VAL A 323 18.82 5.95 4.80
CA VAL A 323 18.07 4.86 4.17
C VAL A 323 18.97 4.23 3.11
N GLU A 324 19.55 3.08 3.44
CA GLU A 324 20.47 2.36 2.57
C GLU A 324 19.72 1.32 1.74
N LEU A 325 19.54 1.61 0.45
CA LEU A 325 18.94 0.68 -0.50
C LEU A 325 20.04 -0.11 -1.24
N VAL A 326 19.80 -1.39 -1.51
CA VAL A 326 20.64 -2.15 -2.45
C VAL A 326 20.56 -1.56 -3.86
N LYS A 327 21.46 -1.96 -4.76
CA LYS A 327 21.31 -1.60 -6.18
C LYS A 327 19.99 -2.16 -6.70
N ARG A 328 19.16 -1.29 -7.30
CA ARG A 328 17.89 -1.70 -7.94
C ARG A 328 18.17 -2.79 -8.99
N PRO A 329 17.55 -3.98 -8.89
CA PRO A 329 17.71 -5.03 -9.89
C PRO A 329 17.22 -4.58 -11.26
N GLU A 330 17.88 -5.05 -12.33
CA GLU A 330 17.57 -4.68 -13.72
C GLU A 330 16.11 -4.96 -14.09
N LEU A 331 15.50 -6.01 -13.52
CA LEU A 331 14.09 -6.33 -13.71
C LEU A 331 13.16 -5.14 -13.40
N TYR A 332 13.55 -4.26 -12.47
CA TYR A 332 12.76 -3.10 -12.04
C TYR A 332 13.32 -1.76 -12.53
N VAL A 333 14.33 -1.77 -13.40
CA VAL A 333 14.85 -0.56 -14.05
C VAL A 333 14.01 -0.29 -15.29
N GLY A 334 13.11 0.70 -15.21
CA GLY A 334 12.48 1.38 -16.35
C GLY A 334 11.94 0.50 -17.48
N LEU A 335 10.64 0.21 -17.47
CA LEU A 335 9.87 0.50 -18.66
C LEU A 335 9.60 2.01 -18.58
N GLU A 336 10.43 2.82 -19.22
CA GLU A 336 10.06 4.22 -19.47
C GLU A 336 8.65 4.19 -20.07
N ALA A 337 7.72 4.94 -19.48
CA ALA A 337 6.42 5.14 -20.07
C ALA A 337 6.66 5.65 -21.50
N THR A 338 6.53 4.77 -22.49
CA THR A 338 6.46 5.17 -23.88
C THR A 338 5.31 6.15 -23.96
N ALA A 339 5.66 7.40 -24.25
CA ALA A 339 4.79 8.56 -24.32
C ALA A 339 3.59 8.36 -25.25
#